data_AF-A0A0D6PFS2-F1
#
_entry.id   AF-A0A0D6PFS2-F1
#
_cell.length_a   1.000
_cell.length_b   1.000
_cell.length_c   1.000
_cell.angle_alpha   90.00
_cell.angle_beta   90.00
_cell.angle_gamma   90.00
#
_symmetry.space_group_name_H-M   'P 1'
#
loop_
_entity.id
_entity.type
_entity.pdbx_description
1 polymer ?
#
loop_
_entity_poly.entity_id
_entity_poly.type
_entity_poly.pdbx_seq_one_letter_code
_entity_poly.pdbx_strand_id
1 'polypeptide(L)'
;MSKPKAIRSLADNQAEAIARNIRVSPRKLNLVAASIRNMPVQRALADLTFSKRRIAKAVKKLLESAVANAENNHQLDVDKLFVSTAEVGRGIVMRRFHARGRGRSAMVEKWFSHLKIVVEEREPAAKPSRDARPGFGTKSEKAGEAA
;
A
#
# COMPACT_ATOMS: atom_id res chain seq x y z
N MET A 1 35.28 22.89 -5.13
CA MET A 1 34.48 22.35 -4.00
C MET A 1 33.23 21.69 -4.56
N SER A 2 33.21 20.36 -4.63
CA SER A 2 32.05 19.60 -5.11
C SER A 2 30.91 19.69 -4.09
N LYS A 3 29.66 19.84 -4.53
CA LYS A 3 28.51 19.77 -3.62
C LYS A 3 28.51 18.38 -2.96
N PRO A 4 28.34 18.29 -1.63
CA PRO A 4 28.20 16.99 -0.97
C PRO A 4 26.98 16.26 -1.53
N LYS A 5 27.11 14.94 -1.73
CA LYS A 5 26.04 14.08 -2.22
C LYS A 5 24.88 14.11 -1.21
N ALA A 6 23.66 14.35 -1.70
CA ALA A 6 22.48 14.37 -0.83
C ALA A 6 22.33 13.02 -0.10
N ILE A 7 22.04 13.10 1.20
CA ILE A 7 21.75 11.92 2.03
C ILE A 7 20.48 11.26 1.48
N ARG A 8 20.47 9.93 1.37
CA ARG A 8 19.28 9.18 0.94
C ARG A 8 18.17 9.34 1.96
N SER A 9 16.94 9.51 1.48
CA SER A 9 15.75 9.63 2.34
C SER A 9 15.19 8.28 2.80
N LEU A 10 15.56 7.18 2.15
CA LEU A 10 15.10 5.83 2.46
C LEU A 10 16.25 4.98 2.99
N ALA A 11 15.90 4.00 3.83
CA ALA A 11 16.82 2.96 4.29
C ALA A 11 17.19 2.02 3.14
N ASP A 12 18.32 1.30 3.26
CA ASP A 12 18.84 0.46 2.18
C ASP A 12 17.94 -0.74 1.87
N ASN A 13 17.10 -1.16 2.81
CA ASN A 13 16.10 -2.24 2.68
C ASN A 13 14.74 -1.77 2.11
N GLN A 14 14.64 -0.52 1.67
CA GLN A 14 13.40 0.06 1.14
C GLN A 14 13.58 0.52 -0.30
N ALA A 15 12.53 0.31 -1.10
CA ALA A 15 12.44 0.85 -2.44
C ALA A 15 11.15 1.67 -2.61
N GLU A 16 11.22 2.77 -3.36
CA GLU A 16 10.08 3.63 -3.64
C GLU A 16 9.70 3.65 -5.12
N ALA A 17 8.40 3.87 -5.37
CA ALA A 17 7.89 4.23 -6.67
C ALA A 17 6.86 5.35 -6.53
N ILE A 18 6.95 6.35 -7.42
CA ILE A 18 6.09 7.53 -7.40
C ILE A 18 5.41 7.68 -8.76
N ALA A 19 4.08 7.67 -8.77
CA ALA A 19 3.28 8.06 -9.92
C ALA A 19 2.75 9.49 -9.72
N ARG A 20 3.06 10.38 -10.66
CA ARG A 20 2.60 11.76 -10.65
C ARG A 20 1.47 11.99 -11.66
N ASN A 21 0.62 12.98 -11.39
CA ASN A 21 -0.42 13.47 -12.28
C ASN A 21 -1.48 12.41 -12.67
N ILE A 22 -1.87 11.55 -11.72
CA ILE A 22 -2.97 10.61 -11.92
C ILE A 22 -4.28 11.39 -11.93
N ARG A 23 -5.09 11.23 -13.00
CA ARG A 23 -6.38 11.90 -13.15
C ARG A 23 -7.50 11.25 -12.33
N VAL A 24 -7.35 11.25 -11.01
CA VAL A 24 -8.27 10.68 -10.04
C VAL A 24 -8.32 11.59 -8.80
N SER A 25 -9.46 11.63 -8.12
CA SER A 25 -9.58 12.35 -6.83
C SER A 25 -8.78 11.64 -5.73
N PRO A 26 -8.04 12.40 -4.87
CA PRO A 26 -7.22 11.81 -3.82
C PRO A 26 -8.02 10.89 -2.89
N ARG A 27 -9.26 11.24 -2.58
CA ARG A 27 -10.15 10.44 -1.70
C ARG A 27 -10.42 9.05 -2.27
N LYS A 28 -10.70 8.94 -3.58
CA LYS A 28 -11.01 7.66 -4.23
C LYS A 28 -9.76 6.79 -4.35
N LEU A 29 -8.62 7.42 -4.60
CA LEU A 29 -7.33 6.76 -4.70
C LEU A 29 -6.86 6.25 -3.33
N ASN A 30 -7.02 7.06 -2.27
CA ASN A 30 -6.65 6.69 -0.91
C ASN A 30 -7.41 5.46 -0.40
N LEU A 31 -8.67 5.25 -0.80
CA LEU A 31 -9.39 4.04 -0.42
C LEU A 31 -8.76 2.76 -0.98
N VAL A 32 -8.10 2.82 -2.15
CA VAL A 32 -7.38 1.68 -2.73
C VAL A 32 -5.96 1.59 -2.17
N ALA A 33 -5.30 2.72 -1.96
CA ALA A 33 -4.00 2.74 -1.30
C ALA A 33 -4.09 2.18 0.13
N ALA A 34 -5.16 2.53 0.86
CA ALA A 34 -5.42 2.04 2.22
C ALA A 34 -5.62 0.54 2.28
N SER A 35 -6.24 -0.07 1.27
CA SER A 35 -6.42 -1.52 1.28
C SER A 35 -5.08 -2.24 1.18
N ILE A 36 -4.13 -1.74 0.38
CA ILE A 36 -2.84 -2.41 0.16
C ILE A 36 -1.77 -2.15 1.22
N ARG A 37 -2.00 -1.24 2.17
CA ARG A 37 -1.03 -0.93 3.23
C ARG A 37 -0.84 -2.13 4.15
N ASN A 38 0.39 -2.36 4.58
CA ASN A 38 0.75 -3.45 5.49
C ASN A 38 0.30 -4.84 4.99
N MET A 39 0.41 -5.07 3.68
CA MET A 39 0.19 -6.39 3.09
C MET A 39 1.44 -6.86 2.35
N PRO A 40 1.63 -8.19 2.27
CA PRO A 40 2.69 -8.76 1.45
C PRO A 40 2.40 -8.44 -0.01
N VAL A 41 3.45 -8.15 -0.78
CA VAL A 41 3.34 -7.66 -2.15
C VAL A 41 2.51 -8.62 -3.03
N GLN A 42 2.74 -9.92 -2.93
CA GLN A 42 2.01 -10.93 -3.71
C GLN A 42 0.49 -10.86 -3.46
N ARG A 43 0.08 -10.74 -2.19
CA ARG A 43 -1.33 -10.60 -1.82
C ARG A 43 -1.91 -9.28 -2.31
N ALA A 44 -1.17 -8.19 -2.18
CA ALA A 44 -1.59 -6.88 -2.67
C ALA A 44 -1.80 -6.90 -4.20
N LEU A 45 -0.95 -7.58 -4.97
CA LEU A 45 -1.12 -7.75 -6.42
C LEU A 45 -2.38 -8.54 -6.77
N ALA A 46 -2.69 -9.61 -6.02
CA ALA A 46 -3.93 -10.37 -6.19
C ALA A 46 -5.17 -9.50 -5.90
N ASP A 47 -5.19 -8.81 -4.76
CA ASP A 47 -6.31 -7.95 -4.36
C ASP A 47 -6.54 -6.80 -5.36
N LEU A 48 -5.48 -6.21 -5.88
CA LEU A 48 -5.57 -5.17 -6.92
C LEU A 48 -6.05 -5.72 -8.27
N THR A 49 -5.75 -6.97 -8.59
CA THR A 49 -6.18 -7.62 -9.84
C THR A 49 -7.68 -7.88 -9.84
N PHE A 50 -8.23 -8.36 -8.72
CA PHE A 50 -9.66 -8.68 -8.59
C PHE A 50 -10.53 -7.54 -8.05
N SER A 51 -9.93 -6.39 -7.75
CA SER A 51 -10.66 -5.21 -7.30
C SER A 51 -11.61 -4.68 -8.39
N LYS A 52 -12.89 -4.50 -8.02
CA LYS A 52 -13.93 -3.91 -8.89
C LYS A 52 -13.66 -2.44 -9.26
N ARG A 53 -12.74 -1.75 -8.56
CA ARG A 53 -12.47 -0.33 -8.77
C ARG A 53 -11.54 -0.12 -9.95
N ARG A 54 -11.94 0.69 -10.94
CA ARG A 54 -11.11 1.06 -12.11
C ARG A 54 -9.70 1.57 -11.74
N ILE A 55 -9.59 2.28 -10.62
CA ILE A 55 -8.34 2.90 -10.15
C ILE A 55 -7.28 1.84 -9.81
N ALA A 56 -7.69 0.61 -9.47
CA ALA A 56 -6.78 -0.47 -9.09
C ALA A 56 -5.77 -0.80 -10.19
N LYS A 57 -6.12 -0.64 -11.47
CA LYS A 57 -5.19 -0.85 -12.60
C LYS A 57 -3.98 0.09 -12.53
N ALA A 58 -4.19 1.36 -12.16
CA ALA A 58 -3.11 2.34 -12.05
C ALA A 58 -2.23 2.06 -10.82
N VAL A 59 -2.84 1.66 -9.70
CA VAL A 59 -2.12 1.30 -8.47
C VAL A 59 -1.31 0.02 -8.68
N LYS A 60 -1.87 -0.99 -9.36
CA LYS A 60 -1.19 -2.24 -9.71
C LYS A 60 0.08 -1.98 -10.52
N LYS A 61 -0.02 -1.19 -11.58
CA LYS A 61 1.14 -0.83 -12.41
C LYS A 61 2.25 -0.14 -11.59
N LEU A 62 1.86 0.71 -10.63
CA LEU A 62 2.84 1.36 -9.77
C LEU A 62 3.47 0.37 -8.78
N LEU A 63 2.69 -0.55 -8.22
CA LEU A 63 3.20 -1.59 -7.33
C LEU A 63 4.19 -2.51 -8.05
N GLU A 64 3.87 -2.93 -9.28
CA GLU A 64 4.79 -3.69 -10.15
C GLU A 64 6.10 -2.92 -10.40
N SER A 65 6.02 -1.60 -10.62
CA SER A 65 7.21 -0.76 -10.74
C SER A 65 8.02 -0.67 -9.45
N ALA A 66 7.37 -0.69 -8.28
CA ALA A 66 8.07 -0.68 -6.99
C ALA A 66 8.81 -2.01 -6.75
N VAL A 67 8.20 -3.14 -7.13
CA VAL A 67 8.85 -4.46 -7.08
C VAL A 67 10.06 -4.50 -8.01
N ALA A 68 9.91 -4.02 -9.25
CA ALA A 68 11.03 -3.96 -10.19
C ALA A 68 12.17 -3.07 -9.68
N ASN A 69 11.87 -1.98 -8.97
CA ASN A 69 12.91 -1.14 -8.33
C ASN A 69 13.61 -1.87 -7.18
N ALA A 70 12.86 -2.63 -6.37
CA ALA A 70 13.41 -3.42 -5.27
C ALA A 70 14.36 -4.51 -5.77
N GLU A 71 13.97 -5.22 -6.84
CA GLU A 71 14.77 -6.30 -7.44
C GLU A 71 16.03 -5.74 -8.12
N ASN A 72 15.88 -4.77 -9.04
CA ASN A 72 16.99 -4.35 -9.89
C ASN A 72 17.99 -3.44 -9.19
N ASN A 73 17.53 -2.53 -8.33
CA ASN A 73 18.40 -1.51 -7.73
C ASN A 73 18.88 -1.88 -6.32
N HIS A 74 18.07 -2.63 -5.57
CA HIS A 74 18.36 -2.97 -4.16
C HIS A 74 18.61 -4.46 -3.94
N GLN A 75 18.45 -5.32 -4.97
CA GLN A 75 18.63 -6.77 -4.91
C GLN A 75 17.87 -7.43 -3.75
N LEU A 76 16.69 -6.91 -3.42
CA LEU A 76 15.85 -7.42 -2.33
C LEU A 76 15.05 -8.64 -2.81
N ASP A 77 14.77 -9.56 -1.88
CA ASP A 77 13.97 -10.76 -2.15
C ASP A 77 12.48 -10.42 -2.29
N VAL A 78 11.93 -10.66 -3.48
CA VAL A 78 10.53 -10.36 -3.85
C VAL A 78 9.52 -11.04 -2.92
N ASP A 79 9.85 -12.23 -2.40
CA ASP A 79 8.95 -13.01 -1.56
C ASP A 79 8.80 -12.44 -0.14
N LYS A 80 9.80 -11.67 0.30
CA LYS A 80 9.83 -11.02 1.62
C LYS A 80 9.41 -9.55 1.57
N LEU A 81 9.01 -9.05 0.40
CA LEU A 81 8.58 -7.66 0.25
C LEU A 81 7.20 -7.41 0.86
N PHE A 82 7.13 -6.32 1.59
CA PHE A 82 5.92 -5.81 2.21
C PHE A 82 5.65 -4.38 1.78
N VAL A 83 4.37 -4.01 1.63
CA VAL A 83 4.00 -2.62 1.38
C VAL A 83 4.03 -1.87 2.71
N SER A 84 5.15 -1.19 2.98
CA SER A 84 5.35 -0.39 4.19
C SER A 84 4.43 0.82 4.20
N THR A 85 4.50 1.64 3.16
CA THR A 85 3.73 2.88 3.07
C THR A 85 3.08 3.04 1.69
N ALA A 86 1.81 3.43 1.67
CA ALA A 86 1.11 3.85 0.45
C ALA A 86 0.39 5.18 0.70
N GLU A 87 0.99 6.27 0.23
CA GLU A 87 0.54 7.64 0.47
C GLU A 87 -0.05 8.26 -0.78
N VAL A 88 -1.09 9.07 -0.58
CA VAL A 88 -1.76 9.78 -1.67
C VAL A 88 -1.63 11.29 -1.44
N GLY A 89 -0.84 11.93 -2.30
CA GLY A 89 -0.71 13.38 -2.34
C GLY A 89 -1.79 14.02 -3.20
N ARG A 90 -2.19 15.24 -2.83
CA ARG A 90 -3.01 16.12 -3.67
C ARG A 90 -2.14 16.70 -4.79
N GLY A 91 -2.61 16.63 -6.02
CA GLY A 91 -1.98 17.30 -7.16
C GLY A 91 -2.72 18.57 -7.57
N ILE A 92 -2.48 19.00 -8.81
CA ILE A 92 -3.15 20.17 -9.40
C ILE A 92 -4.67 19.94 -9.43
N VAL A 93 -5.43 20.97 -9.07
CA VAL A 93 -6.89 20.96 -9.19
C VAL A 93 -7.32 21.93 -10.28
N MET A 94 -7.84 21.39 -11.37
CA MET A 94 -8.35 22.19 -12.47
C MET A 94 -9.79 22.62 -12.20
N ARG A 95 -10.00 23.92 -12.09
CA ARG A 95 -11.31 24.55 -11.92
C ARG A 95 -11.97 24.76 -13.29
N ARG A 96 -13.24 24.38 -13.42
CA ARG A 96 -14.03 24.54 -14.66
C ARG A 96 -15.35 25.22 -14.36
N PHE A 97 -15.76 26.13 -15.22
CA PHE A 97 -17.05 26.79 -15.16
C PHE A 97 -18.18 25.78 -15.41
N HIS A 98 -19.26 25.89 -14.66
CA HIS A 98 -20.49 25.14 -14.89
C HIS A 98 -21.71 26.06 -14.69
N ALA A 99 -22.45 26.31 -15.76
CA ALA A 99 -23.72 27.04 -15.67
C ALA A 99 -24.74 26.26 -14.82
N ARG A 100 -25.50 26.98 -13.99
CA ARG A 100 -26.61 26.46 -13.18
C ARG A 100 -27.87 27.30 -13.45
N GLY A 101 -29.02 26.85 -12.96
CA GLY A 101 -30.28 27.57 -13.13
C GLY A 101 -30.27 28.96 -12.48
N ARG A 102 -31.20 29.82 -12.93
CA ARG A 102 -31.41 31.20 -12.42
C ARG A 102 -30.16 32.09 -12.52
N GLY A 103 -29.42 32.02 -13.63
CA GLY A 103 -28.24 32.87 -13.86
C GLY A 103 -27.07 32.60 -12.92
N ARG A 104 -27.08 31.48 -12.18
CA ARG A 104 -26.00 31.13 -11.24
C ARG A 104 -24.91 30.33 -11.95
N SER A 105 -23.67 30.50 -11.52
CA SER A 105 -22.55 29.67 -11.93
C SER A 105 -21.98 28.89 -10.76
N ALA A 106 -21.67 27.62 -10.99
CA ALA A 106 -20.89 26.79 -10.07
C ALA A 106 -19.54 26.44 -10.71
N MET A 107 -18.64 25.94 -9.87
CA MET A 107 -17.33 25.49 -10.30
C MET A 107 -17.21 23.98 -10.11
N VAL A 108 -16.74 23.28 -11.14
CA VAL A 108 -16.41 21.85 -11.07
C VAL A 108 -14.91 21.70 -10.98
N GLU A 109 -14.48 20.92 -9.99
CA GLU A 109 -13.08 20.60 -9.77
C GLU A 109 -12.71 19.28 -10.43
N LYS A 110 -11.72 19.30 -11.33
CA LYS A 110 -11.10 18.12 -11.90
C LYS A 110 -9.76 17.90 -11.19
N TRP A 111 -9.73 16.85 -10.38
CA TRP A 111 -8.63 16.55 -9.47
C TRP A 111 -7.54 15.74 -10.17
N PHE A 112 -6.28 16.09 -9.88
CA PHE A 112 -5.14 15.21 -10.04
C PHE A 112 -4.57 14.81 -8.68
N SER A 113 -3.91 13.66 -8.65
CA SER A 113 -3.29 13.11 -7.45
C SER A 113 -1.91 12.57 -7.77
N HIS A 114 -1.10 12.46 -6.72
CA HIS A 114 0.18 11.77 -6.72
C HIS A 114 0.05 10.54 -5.81
N LEU A 115 0.64 9.43 -6.21
CA LEU A 115 0.69 8.20 -5.41
C LEU A 115 2.15 7.84 -5.18
N LYS A 116 2.51 7.62 -3.92
CA LYS A 116 3.81 7.11 -3.51
C LYS A 116 3.58 5.74 -2.85
N ILE A 117 4.31 4.74 -3.32
CA ILE A 117 4.35 3.40 -2.70
C ILE A 117 5.80 3.16 -2.28
N VAL A 118 5.98 2.74 -1.03
CA VAL A 118 7.25 2.29 -0.49
C VAL A 118 7.09 0.82 -0.13
N VAL A 119 7.97 0.00 -0.68
CA VAL A 119 8.11 -1.41 -0.33
C VAL A 119 9.35 -1.57 0.55
N GLU A 120 9.26 -2.50 1.50
CA GLU A 120 10.29 -2.78 2.47
C GLU A 120 10.47 -4.29 2.57
N GLU A 121 11.73 -4.74 2.64
CA GLU A 121 12.03 -6.11 3.01
C GLU A 121 11.83 -6.26 4.52
N ARG A 122 10.94 -7.17 4.91
CA ARG A 122 10.65 -7.49 6.31
C ARG A 122 10.83 -8.97 6.54
N GLU A 123 11.60 -9.34 7.56
CA GLU A 123 11.62 -10.73 8.00
C GLU A 123 10.23 -11.14 8.51
N PRO A 124 9.72 -12.32 8.12
CA PRO A 124 8.40 -12.75 8.52
C PRO A 124 8.37 -12.92 10.04
N ALA A 125 7.73 -11.97 10.72
CA ALA A 125 7.40 -12.12 12.13
C ALA A 125 6.55 -13.39 12.26
N ALA A 126 7.10 -14.39 12.96
CA ALA A 126 6.41 -15.63 13.26
C ALA A 126 5.01 -15.31 13.76
N LYS A 127 3.98 -15.74 13.03
CA LYS A 127 2.60 -15.64 13.52
C LYS A 127 2.58 -16.36 14.88
N PRO A 128 2.03 -15.76 15.95
CA PRO A 128 1.83 -16.52 17.18
C PRO A 128 1.01 -17.74 16.82
N SER A 129 1.57 -18.93 17.06
CA SER A 129 0.90 -20.18 16.78
C SER A 129 -0.43 -20.20 17.55
N ARG A 130 -1.42 -20.90 17.01
CA ARG A 130 -2.75 -21.03 17.64
C ARG A 130 -2.69 -21.64 19.05
N ASP A 131 -1.55 -22.17 19.44
CA ASP A 131 -1.26 -22.83 20.71
C ASP A 131 -1.12 -21.85 21.90
N ALA A 132 -0.99 -20.54 21.63
CA ALA A 132 -0.92 -19.51 22.68
C ALA A 132 -2.28 -18.95 23.12
N ARG A 133 -3.40 -19.53 22.64
CA ARG A 133 -4.72 -19.20 23.19
C ARG A 133 -4.88 -19.99 24.49
N PRO A 134 -5.19 -19.36 25.64
CA PRO A 134 -5.62 -20.11 26.82
C PRO A 134 -6.94 -20.80 26.47
N GLY A 135 -6.85 -22.04 26.01
CA GLY A 135 -7.98 -22.91 25.77
C GLY A 135 -8.58 -23.34 27.10
N PHE A 136 -9.90 -23.28 27.18
CA PHE A 136 -10.68 -23.89 28.25
C PHE A 136 -10.27 -25.35 28.45
N GLY A 137 -10.11 -25.75 29.71
CA GLY A 137 -9.35 -26.93 30.14
C GLY A 137 -9.70 -28.25 29.45
N THR A 138 -8.67 -28.94 28.99
CA THR A 138 -8.68 -30.40 28.85
C THR A 138 -8.74 -31.00 30.25
N LYS A 139 -9.86 -31.66 30.58
CA LYS A 139 -9.96 -32.47 31.79
C LYS A 139 -8.86 -33.53 31.76
N SER A 140 -8.07 -33.55 32.82
CA SER A 140 -7.05 -34.54 33.13
C SER A 140 -7.61 -35.97 33.03
N GLU A 141 -7.02 -36.75 32.13
CA GLU A 141 -6.93 -38.20 32.27
C GLU A 141 -6.09 -38.52 33.51
N LYS A 142 -6.74 -38.73 34.65
CA LYS A 142 -6.22 -39.56 35.76
C LYS A 142 -7.42 -40.20 36.47
N ALA A 143 -7.92 -41.29 35.88
CA ALA A 143 -8.66 -42.31 36.59
C ALA A 143 -7.98 -43.64 36.26
N GLY A 144 -7.15 -44.12 37.18
CA GLY A 144 -6.44 -45.38 37.00
C GLY A 144 -5.20 -45.54 37.87
N GLU A 145 -5.26 -45.19 39.15
CA GLU A 145 -4.38 -45.77 40.18
C GLU A 145 -4.91 -45.47 41.59
N ALA A 146 -5.83 -46.31 42.07
CA ALA A 146 -6.06 -46.61 43.49
C ALA A 146 -7.10 -47.73 43.61
N ALA A 147 -6.75 -48.75 44.41
CA ALA A 147 -7.50 -49.96 44.80
C ALA A 147 -7.42 -51.14 43.83
#